data_AF-A0A7S3J448-F1
#
_entry.id   AF-A0A7S3J448-F1
#
_cell.length_a   1.000
_cell.length_b   1.000
_cell.length_c   1.000
_cell.angle_alpha   90.00
_cell.angle_beta   90.00
_cell.angle_gamma   90.00
#
_symmetry.space_group_name_H-M   'P 1'
#
loop_
_entity.id
_entity.type
_entity.pdbx_description
1 polymer ?
#
loop_
_entity_poly.entity_id
_entity_poly.type
_entity_poly.pdbx_seq_one_letter_code
_entity_poly.pdbx_strand_id
1 'polypeptide(L)'
;TIKSDEEIRNSNKPMILVTASYDFMTIAPGISKGINAASGIMAVFDLSKFFTQLMEDPKFKETSEYDFMFVLTPGSFMNYELSGHFIDSLNDKIKERISFILSLDSIAYAEDLTFHFGNVNSKESKFAKETLVLLRETVTKFEKTIKFNKKPTAGTFHEWEHIRYSERGFFAGTLTSHKAETFENTYEKFSVFDNEENFDPAAYELNLKIVTEFLAKLCFPQIKREEKYLSDDVTLVNFNNQTQFISYLSQNPRIPTQLVTDSKISQELVRQMKLNLKNTKVRKIKVNNPKFYEDTPVVQKMKYSRAESQMIDLVLLAGILAYLTAVYYLFGTRAEDSKVKTE
;
A
#
# COMPACT_ATOMS: atom_id res chain seq x y z
N THR A 1 -7.54 -18.82 -1.74
CA THR A 1 -8.36 -19.22 -2.91
C THR A 1 -9.72 -19.64 -2.42
N ILE A 2 -10.74 -19.52 -3.28
CA ILE A 2 -12.12 -19.90 -2.90
C ILE A 2 -12.26 -21.43 -2.82
N LYS A 3 -11.60 -22.14 -3.73
CA LYS A 3 -11.53 -23.61 -3.78
C LYS A 3 -10.37 -24.17 -2.96
N SER A 4 -10.48 -25.45 -2.58
CA SER A 4 -9.40 -26.19 -1.91
C SER A 4 -8.21 -26.40 -2.87
N ASP A 5 -7.03 -26.72 -2.34
CA ASP A 5 -5.86 -26.97 -3.21
C ASP A 5 -6.05 -28.13 -4.17
N GLU A 6 -6.77 -29.16 -3.73
CA GLU A 6 -7.02 -30.35 -4.52
C GLU A 6 -8.01 -30.05 -5.65
N GLU A 7 -9.08 -29.30 -5.34
CA GLU A 7 -10.01 -28.80 -6.35
C GLU A 7 -9.32 -27.89 -7.36
N ILE A 8 -8.39 -27.05 -6.92
CA ILE A 8 -7.63 -26.19 -7.83
C ILE A 8 -6.73 -27.04 -8.72
N ARG A 9 -5.99 -28.01 -8.17
CA ARG A 9 -5.11 -28.87 -8.96
C ARG A 9 -5.85 -29.68 -10.03
N ASN A 10 -7.09 -30.06 -9.75
CA ASN A 10 -7.92 -30.87 -10.64
C ASN A 10 -8.85 -30.04 -11.54
N SER A 11 -8.90 -28.71 -11.37
CA SER A 11 -9.70 -27.81 -12.19
C SER A 11 -8.99 -27.47 -13.50
N ASN A 12 -9.72 -27.57 -14.61
CA ASN A 12 -9.27 -27.15 -15.95
C ASN A 12 -9.74 -25.73 -16.29
N LYS A 13 -10.44 -25.03 -15.39
CA LYS A 13 -10.95 -23.68 -15.65
C LYS A 13 -9.81 -22.66 -15.66
N PRO A 14 -9.82 -21.65 -16.54
CA PRO A 14 -8.91 -20.51 -16.45
C PRO A 14 -9.06 -19.81 -15.09
N MET A 15 -8.06 -19.01 -14.73
CA MET A 15 -7.95 -18.40 -13.41
C MET A 15 -7.74 -16.89 -13.53
N ILE A 16 -8.44 -16.14 -12.69
CA ILE A 16 -8.21 -14.73 -12.46
C ILE A 16 -7.49 -14.56 -11.13
N LEU A 17 -6.37 -13.86 -11.19
CA LEU A 17 -5.59 -13.47 -10.03
C LEU A 17 -5.93 -12.04 -9.66
N VAL A 18 -6.42 -11.81 -8.44
CA VAL A 18 -6.62 -10.48 -7.87
C VAL A 18 -5.55 -10.26 -6.80
N THR A 19 -4.76 -9.20 -6.94
CA THR A 19 -3.61 -8.93 -6.08
C THR A 19 -3.60 -7.49 -5.57
N ALA A 20 -2.96 -7.29 -4.43
CA ALA A 20 -2.64 -5.97 -3.91
C ALA A 20 -1.33 -6.01 -3.13
N SER A 21 -0.60 -4.89 -3.18
CA SER A 21 0.59 -4.71 -2.35
C SER A 21 0.18 -4.29 -0.95
N TYR A 22 0.75 -4.92 0.08
CA TYR A 22 0.40 -4.59 1.47
C TYR A 22 1.49 -3.86 2.24
N ASP A 23 2.67 -3.69 1.69
CA ASP A 23 3.73 -2.90 2.29
C ASP A 23 3.57 -1.41 1.97
N PHE A 24 4.10 -0.57 2.83
CA PHE A 24 4.16 0.87 2.60
C PHE A 24 5.37 1.47 3.34
N MET A 25 6.03 2.41 2.68
CA MET A 25 7.17 3.14 3.21
C MET A 25 7.05 4.60 2.78
N THR A 26 7.70 5.48 3.50
CA THR A 26 7.83 6.91 3.17
C THR A 26 9.24 7.35 3.55
N ILE A 27 9.54 8.65 3.43
CA ILE A 27 10.80 9.21 3.94
C ILE A 27 11.02 8.97 5.44
N ALA A 28 9.94 8.74 6.21
CA ALA A 28 10.00 8.40 7.63
C ALA A 28 9.31 7.04 7.89
N PRO A 29 10.04 5.92 7.72
CA PRO A 29 9.46 4.58 7.78
C PRO A 29 8.68 4.31 9.07
N GLY A 30 9.21 4.73 10.23
CA GLY A 30 8.60 4.49 11.55
C GLY A 30 7.24 5.14 11.79
N ILE A 31 6.83 6.10 10.95
CA ILE A 31 5.52 6.77 11.02
C ILE A 31 4.69 6.60 9.74
N SER A 32 5.12 5.68 8.85
CA SER A 32 4.45 5.42 7.58
C SER A 32 3.16 4.62 7.80
N LYS A 33 2.01 5.26 7.57
CA LYS A 33 0.69 4.63 7.72
C LYS A 33 0.19 4.01 6.40
N GLY A 34 0.19 4.78 5.32
CA GLY A 34 -0.15 4.29 3.98
C GLY A 34 -1.61 3.88 3.85
N ILE A 35 -2.54 4.71 4.32
CA ILE A 35 -3.96 4.37 4.40
C ILE A 35 -4.59 4.27 3.01
N ASN A 36 -4.26 5.17 2.09
CA ASN A 36 -4.75 5.03 0.71
C ASN A 36 -4.20 3.78 0.05
N ALA A 37 -2.90 3.51 0.15
CA ALA A 37 -2.32 2.27 -0.36
C ALA A 37 -2.97 1.02 0.26
N ALA A 38 -3.39 1.09 1.53
CA ALA A 38 -4.09 0.00 2.19
C ALA A 38 -5.49 -0.30 1.63
N SER A 39 -6.14 0.66 0.95
CA SER A 39 -7.46 0.43 0.35
C SER A 39 -7.44 -0.71 -0.68
N GLY A 40 -6.33 -0.95 -1.38
CA GLY A 40 -6.19 -2.11 -2.27
C GLY A 40 -6.27 -3.45 -1.52
N ILE A 41 -5.70 -3.52 -0.31
CA ILE A 41 -5.77 -4.71 0.57
C ILE A 41 -7.21 -4.96 1.01
N MET A 42 -7.89 -3.89 1.44
CA MET A 42 -9.29 -3.95 1.85
C MET A 42 -10.17 -4.42 0.71
N ALA A 43 -9.91 -3.94 -0.51
CA ALA A 43 -10.64 -4.36 -1.70
C ALA A 43 -10.47 -5.85 -1.95
N VAL A 44 -9.25 -6.39 -1.80
CA VAL A 44 -9.00 -7.83 -1.91
C VAL A 44 -9.83 -8.61 -0.87
N PHE A 45 -9.93 -8.11 0.37
CA PHE A 45 -10.76 -8.75 1.39
C PHE A 45 -12.25 -8.71 1.03
N ASP A 46 -12.79 -7.56 0.70
CA ASP A 46 -14.21 -7.40 0.38
C ASP A 46 -14.60 -8.20 -0.88
N LEU A 47 -13.76 -8.18 -1.93
CA LEU A 47 -13.94 -9.02 -3.12
C LEU A 47 -13.87 -10.51 -2.79
N SER A 48 -12.89 -10.92 -1.97
CA SER A 48 -12.76 -12.33 -1.58
C SER A 48 -13.98 -12.85 -0.82
N LYS A 49 -14.56 -12.01 0.04
CA LYS A 49 -15.79 -12.32 0.76
C LYS A 49 -16.97 -12.42 -0.20
N PHE A 50 -17.16 -11.40 -1.04
CA PHE A 50 -18.26 -11.35 -2.01
C PHE A 50 -18.24 -12.56 -2.95
N PHE A 51 -17.10 -12.84 -3.59
CA PHE A 51 -17.01 -13.96 -4.52
C PHE A 51 -17.10 -15.32 -3.83
N THR A 52 -16.69 -15.44 -2.57
CA THR A 52 -16.90 -16.67 -1.82
C THR A 52 -18.38 -16.90 -1.55
N GLN A 53 -19.11 -15.88 -1.09
CA GLN A 53 -20.56 -15.94 -0.89
C GLN A 53 -21.32 -16.19 -2.20
N LEU A 54 -20.93 -15.52 -3.29
CA LEU A 54 -21.53 -15.72 -4.61
C LEU A 54 -21.35 -17.17 -5.08
N MET A 55 -20.19 -17.77 -4.82
CA MET A 55 -19.86 -19.15 -5.20
C MET A 55 -20.42 -20.22 -4.24
N GLU A 56 -21.11 -19.83 -3.16
CA GLU A 56 -21.89 -20.75 -2.33
C GLU A 56 -23.21 -21.13 -3.00
N ASP A 57 -23.77 -20.24 -3.82
CA ASP A 57 -24.95 -20.54 -4.63
C ASP A 57 -24.56 -21.50 -5.79
N PRO A 58 -25.20 -22.69 -5.86
CA PRO A 58 -24.96 -23.67 -6.92
C PRO A 58 -25.07 -23.09 -8.34
N LYS A 59 -26.00 -22.15 -8.56
CA LYS A 59 -26.22 -21.51 -9.86
C LYS A 59 -24.97 -20.80 -10.36
N PHE A 60 -24.28 -20.06 -9.49
CA PHE A 60 -23.05 -19.35 -9.84
C PHE A 60 -21.85 -20.31 -9.85
N LYS A 61 -21.81 -21.26 -8.90
CA LYS A 61 -20.72 -22.24 -8.82
C LYS A 61 -20.57 -23.08 -10.08
N GLU A 62 -21.67 -23.55 -10.65
CA GLU A 62 -21.68 -24.39 -11.85
C GLU A 62 -21.36 -23.60 -13.12
N THR A 63 -21.93 -22.40 -13.25
CA THR A 63 -21.79 -21.53 -14.45
C THR A 63 -20.53 -20.69 -14.47
N SER A 64 -19.79 -20.62 -13.36
CA SER A 64 -18.50 -19.93 -13.26
C SER A 64 -17.53 -20.39 -14.36
N GLU A 65 -17.04 -19.46 -15.19
CA GLU A 65 -16.06 -19.77 -16.22
C GLU A 65 -14.62 -19.74 -15.70
N TYR A 66 -14.38 -19.04 -14.59
CA TYR A 66 -13.04 -18.79 -14.05
C TYR A 66 -12.93 -19.15 -12.55
N ASP A 67 -11.76 -19.64 -12.16
CA ASP A 67 -11.38 -19.75 -10.76
C ASP A 67 -10.74 -18.44 -10.26
N PHE A 68 -10.90 -18.13 -8.97
CA PHE A 68 -10.30 -16.96 -8.34
C PHE A 68 -9.13 -17.32 -7.43
N MET A 69 -8.05 -16.56 -7.56
CA MET A 69 -6.94 -16.52 -6.61
C MET A 69 -6.77 -15.09 -6.10
N PHE A 70 -6.84 -14.91 -4.79
CA PHE A 70 -6.60 -13.64 -4.12
C PHE A 70 -5.23 -13.70 -3.45
N VAL A 71 -4.39 -12.70 -3.72
CA VAL A 71 -2.99 -12.68 -3.25
C VAL A 71 -2.67 -11.31 -2.68
N LEU A 72 -1.90 -11.31 -1.59
CA LEU A 72 -1.31 -10.12 -1.04
C LEU A 72 0.19 -10.29 -1.10
N THR A 73 0.88 -9.35 -1.74
CA THR A 73 2.35 -9.36 -1.86
C THR A 73 2.94 -8.15 -1.15
N PRO A 74 4.08 -8.27 -0.47
CA PRO A 74 4.85 -7.10 -0.09
C PRO A 74 5.81 -6.74 -1.24
N GLY A 75 6.54 -5.64 -1.12
CA GLY A 75 7.63 -5.28 -2.02
C GLY A 75 7.30 -4.18 -3.02
N SER A 76 6.27 -3.35 -2.80
CA SER A 76 6.04 -2.13 -3.61
C SER A 76 7.28 -1.24 -3.68
N PHE A 77 7.97 -1.07 -2.55
CA PHE A 77 9.24 -0.32 -2.49
C PHE A 77 10.45 -1.08 -3.02
N MET A 78 10.32 -2.39 -3.21
CA MET A 78 11.34 -3.25 -3.79
C MET A 78 11.02 -3.51 -5.27
N ASN A 79 10.46 -2.51 -5.95
CA ASN A 79 10.14 -2.57 -7.36
C ASN A 79 9.22 -3.76 -7.71
N TYR A 80 8.32 -4.13 -6.79
CA TYR A 80 7.42 -5.28 -6.90
C TYR A 80 8.11 -6.63 -7.20
N GLU A 81 9.41 -6.77 -6.92
CA GLU A 81 10.18 -7.98 -7.27
C GLU A 81 9.58 -9.24 -6.63
N LEU A 82 9.05 -9.10 -5.41
CA LEU A 82 8.39 -10.18 -4.68
C LEU A 82 7.12 -10.69 -5.35
N SER A 83 6.38 -9.81 -6.02
CA SER A 83 5.24 -10.17 -6.87
C SER A 83 5.70 -11.03 -8.05
N GLY A 84 6.81 -10.66 -8.67
CA GLY A 84 7.45 -11.46 -9.72
C GLY A 84 7.89 -12.84 -9.23
N HIS A 85 8.63 -12.90 -8.13
CA HIS A 85 9.05 -14.17 -7.51
C HIS A 85 7.89 -15.04 -7.07
N PHE A 86 6.76 -14.44 -6.64
CA PHE A 86 5.56 -15.19 -6.32
C PHE A 86 5.08 -15.99 -7.52
N ILE A 87 4.95 -15.36 -8.69
CA ILE A 87 4.55 -16.04 -9.93
C ILE A 87 5.57 -17.11 -10.32
N ASP A 88 6.86 -16.82 -10.25
CA ASP A 88 7.91 -17.79 -10.57
C ASP A 88 7.84 -19.04 -9.68
N SER A 89 7.44 -18.87 -8.42
CA SER A 89 7.28 -19.94 -7.43
C SER A 89 6.02 -20.81 -7.61
N LEU A 90 5.10 -20.41 -8.49
CA LEU A 90 3.90 -21.19 -8.77
C LEU A 90 4.25 -22.43 -9.61
N ASN A 91 3.42 -23.46 -9.50
CA ASN A 91 3.53 -24.63 -10.38
C ASN A 91 3.16 -24.25 -11.82
N ASP A 92 3.82 -24.83 -12.82
CA ASP A 92 3.56 -24.55 -14.24
C ASP A 92 2.10 -24.75 -14.64
N LYS A 93 1.43 -25.79 -14.11
CA LYS A 93 0.00 -26.02 -14.37
C LYS A 93 -0.89 -24.90 -13.83
N ILE A 94 -0.51 -24.26 -12.73
CA ILE A 94 -1.25 -23.12 -12.18
C ILE A 94 -0.95 -21.88 -13.02
N LYS A 95 0.32 -21.65 -13.38
CA LYS A 95 0.74 -20.52 -14.23
C LYS A 95 0.01 -20.52 -15.56
N GLU A 96 -0.03 -21.65 -16.26
CA GLU A 96 -0.69 -21.79 -17.56
C GLU A 96 -2.19 -21.49 -17.53
N ARG A 97 -2.82 -21.58 -16.35
CA ARG A 97 -4.25 -21.30 -16.18
C ARG A 97 -4.55 -19.84 -15.90
N ILE A 98 -3.56 -19.04 -15.47
CA ILE A 98 -3.78 -17.62 -15.16
C ILE A 98 -3.99 -16.87 -16.48
N SER A 99 -5.22 -16.43 -16.71
CA SER A 99 -5.60 -15.71 -17.94
C SER A 99 -5.61 -14.20 -17.74
N PHE A 100 -5.78 -13.73 -16.51
CA PHE A 100 -5.79 -12.31 -16.18
C PHE A 100 -5.30 -12.06 -14.77
N ILE A 101 -4.51 -11.00 -14.60
CA ILE A 101 -4.04 -10.52 -13.29
C ILE A 101 -4.49 -9.07 -13.08
N LEU A 102 -5.36 -8.86 -12.10
CA LEU A 102 -5.82 -7.54 -11.66
C LEU A 102 -5.12 -7.15 -10.36
N SER A 103 -4.27 -6.13 -10.42
CA SER A 103 -3.68 -5.51 -9.23
C SER A 103 -4.53 -4.32 -8.78
N LEU A 104 -4.79 -4.19 -7.49
CA LEU A 104 -5.57 -3.09 -6.90
C LEU A 104 -4.65 -2.19 -6.07
N ASP A 105 -4.65 -0.90 -6.36
CA ASP A 105 -3.79 0.08 -5.69
C ASP A 105 -4.54 1.38 -5.44
N SER A 106 -4.60 1.84 -4.18
CA SER A 106 -5.20 3.13 -3.82
C SER A 106 -6.55 3.39 -4.49
N ILE A 107 -7.55 2.58 -4.19
CA ILE A 107 -8.90 2.67 -4.78
C ILE A 107 -9.85 3.58 -3.98
N ALA A 108 -9.42 4.08 -2.82
CA ALA A 108 -10.19 4.99 -1.96
C ALA A 108 -9.83 6.47 -2.13
N TYR A 109 -8.89 6.80 -3.04
CA TYR A 109 -8.35 8.16 -3.14
C TYR A 109 -9.30 9.12 -3.87
N ALA A 110 -10.00 8.63 -4.89
CA ALA A 110 -10.91 9.42 -5.71
C ALA A 110 -11.93 8.51 -6.40
N GLU A 111 -13.02 9.08 -6.90
CA GLU A 111 -14.01 8.31 -7.69
C GLU A 111 -13.53 7.99 -9.12
N ASP A 112 -12.57 8.75 -9.64
CA ASP A 112 -12.03 8.53 -10.98
C ASP A 112 -11.05 7.35 -10.99
N LEU A 113 -11.30 6.38 -11.86
CA LEU A 113 -10.44 5.21 -12.01
C LEU A 113 -9.53 5.30 -13.23
N THR A 114 -8.30 4.84 -13.05
CA THR A 114 -7.31 4.65 -14.12
C THR A 114 -6.88 3.19 -14.13
N PHE A 115 -6.90 2.59 -15.31
CA PHE A 115 -6.39 1.24 -15.54
C PHE A 115 -5.06 1.30 -16.29
N HIS A 116 -3.99 0.96 -15.59
CA HIS A 116 -2.67 0.76 -16.18
C HIS A 116 -2.51 -0.69 -16.59
N PHE A 117 -2.02 -0.96 -17.80
CA PHE A 117 -1.80 -2.32 -18.26
C PHE A 117 -0.51 -2.45 -19.06
N GLY A 118 0.10 -3.64 -19.02
CA GLY A 118 1.36 -3.91 -19.70
C GLY A 118 1.19 -4.36 -21.13
N ASN A 119 2.25 -4.94 -21.69
CA ASN A 119 2.19 -5.57 -23.00
C ASN A 119 1.34 -6.84 -22.95
N VAL A 120 0.46 -6.97 -23.93
CA VAL A 120 -0.39 -8.15 -24.11
C VAL A 120 0.27 -9.06 -25.14
N ASN A 121 0.42 -10.34 -24.79
CA ASN A 121 0.91 -11.34 -25.73
C ASN A 121 -0.07 -11.53 -26.91
N SER A 122 0.43 -11.81 -28.10
CA SER A 122 -0.39 -11.95 -29.32
C SER A 122 -1.50 -12.99 -29.16
N LYS A 123 -1.22 -14.09 -28.44
CA LYS A 123 -2.16 -15.18 -28.15
C LYS A 123 -3.36 -14.75 -27.30
N GLU A 124 -3.19 -13.77 -26.41
CA GLU A 124 -4.24 -13.30 -25.49
C GLU A 124 -4.87 -11.98 -25.94
N SER A 125 -4.45 -11.47 -27.11
CA SER A 125 -4.83 -10.15 -27.60
C SER A 125 -6.34 -9.94 -27.77
N LYS A 126 -7.09 -11.00 -28.11
CA LYS A 126 -8.56 -10.94 -28.21
C LYS A 126 -9.20 -10.82 -26.83
N PHE A 127 -8.86 -11.73 -25.91
CA PHE A 127 -9.38 -11.72 -24.55
C PHE A 127 -9.05 -10.43 -23.80
N ALA A 128 -7.83 -9.91 -23.97
CA ALA A 128 -7.45 -8.64 -23.37
C ALA A 128 -8.29 -7.47 -23.89
N LYS A 129 -8.53 -7.39 -25.21
CA LYS A 129 -9.39 -6.36 -25.79
C LYS A 129 -10.82 -6.46 -25.26
N GLU A 130 -11.38 -7.66 -25.22
CA GLU A 130 -12.73 -7.90 -24.68
C GLU A 130 -12.82 -7.51 -23.20
N THR A 131 -11.78 -7.81 -22.41
CA THR A 131 -11.69 -7.44 -21.00
C THR A 131 -11.65 -5.91 -20.81
N LEU A 132 -10.86 -5.21 -21.61
CA LEU A 132 -10.77 -3.74 -21.57
C LEU A 132 -12.08 -3.07 -21.99
N VAL A 133 -12.76 -3.60 -23.00
CA VAL A 133 -14.08 -3.13 -23.43
C VAL A 133 -15.10 -3.35 -22.33
N LEU A 134 -15.14 -4.54 -21.74
CA LEU A 134 -16.06 -4.87 -20.65
C LEU A 134 -15.84 -3.96 -19.43
N LEU A 135 -14.58 -3.67 -19.07
CA LEU A 135 -14.27 -2.75 -17.99
C LEU A 135 -14.79 -1.34 -18.29
N ARG A 136 -14.57 -0.84 -19.51
CA ARG A 136 -15.09 0.47 -19.93
C ARG A 136 -16.62 0.53 -19.86
N GLU A 137 -17.29 -0.47 -20.43
CA GLU A 137 -18.76 -0.57 -20.40
C GLU A 137 -19.29 -0.61 -18.96
N THR A 138 -18.62 -1.36 -18.08
CA THR A 138 -19.00 -1.44 -16.67
C THR A 138 -18.87 -0.09 -15.98
N VAL A 139 -17.74 0.61 -16.16
CA VAL A 139 -17.54 1.95 -15.56
C VAL A 139 -18.57 2.96 -16.08
N THR A 140 -18.86 2.95 -17.38
CA THR A 140 -19.86 3.84 -17.99
C THR A 140 -21.28 3.60 -17.45
N LYS A 141 -21.63 2.38 -17.06
CA LYS A 141 -22.91 2.05 -16.42
C LYS A 141 -23.06 2.64 -15.00
N PHE A 142 -21.95 3.02 -14.37
CA PHE A 142 -21.94 3.80 -13.14
C PHE A 142 -21.79 5.30 -13.40
N GLU A 143 -22.04 5.76 -14.64
CA GLU A 143 -21.95 7.16 -15.05
C GLU A 143 -20.54 7.77 -14.85
N LYS A 144 -19.51 6.91 -14.87
CA LYS A 144 -18.11 7.30 -14.74
C LYS A 144 -17.34 7.09 -16.04
N THR A 145 -16.14 7.66 -16.07
CA THR A 145 -15.17 7.43 -17.14
C THR A 145 -13.92 6.77 -16.57
N ILE A 146 -13.24 5.96 -17.39
CA ILE A 146 -12.01 5.30 -17.01
C ILE A 146 -10.91 5.59 -18.04
N LYS A 147 -9.74 5.96 -17.53
CA LYS A 147 -8.54 6.17 -18.35
C LYS A 147 -7.80 4.85 -18.51
N PHE A 148 -7.32 4.59 -19.71
CA PHE A 148 -6.55 3.38 -20.04
C PHE A 148 -5.14 3.77 -20.44
N ASN A 149 -4.16 3.35 -19.65
CA ASN A 149 -2.77 3.73 -19.82
C ASN A 149 -1.91 2.49 -20.03
N LYS A 150 -1.48 2.28 -21.28
CA LYS A 150 -0.54 1.21 -21.59
C LYS A 150 0.86 1.61 -21.13
N LYS A 151 1.45 0.86 -20.19
CA LYS A 151 2.80 1.11 -19.68
C LYS A 151 3.81 0.18 -20.36
N PRO A 152 5.03 0.68 -20.68
CA PRO A 152 6.07 -0.18 -21.21
C PRO A 152 6.50 -1.20 -20.16
N THR A 153 6.82 -2.41 -20.63
CA THR A 153 7.24 -3.52 -19.78
C THR A 153 8.76 -3.55 -19.58
N ALA A 154 9.52 -2.81 -20.39
CA ALA A 154 10.98 -2.73 -20.29
C ALA A 154 11.41 -1.58 -19.37
N GLY A 155 12.35 -1.85 -18.46
CA GLY A 155 12.94 -0.85 -17.59
C GLY A 155 13.55 -1.47 -16.33
N THR A 156 14.32 -0.69 -15.58
CA THR A 156 14.88 -1.12 -14.27
C THR A 156 14.00 -0.71 -13.10
N PHE A 157 13.05 0.20 -13.31
CA PHE A 157 12.12 0.70 -12.29
C PHE A 157 10.68 0.55 -12.79
N HIS A 158 9.82 0.03 -11.93
CA HIS A 158 8.42 -0.26 -12.19
C HIS A 158 7.57 0.35 -11.09
N GLU A 159 6.76 1.34 -11.48
CA GLU A 159 5.85 2.06 -10.59
C GLU A 159 4.65 1.22 -10.14
N TRP A 160 4.35 0.13 -10.88
CA TRP A 160 3.12 -0.63 -10.74
C TRP A 160 3.38 -2.14 -10.73
N GLU A 161 2.66 -2.84 -9.86
CA GLU A 161 2.77 -4.29 -9.65
C GLU A 161 2.59 -5.10 -10.95
N HIS A 162 1.62 -4.71 -11.79
CA HIS A 162 1.29 -5.44 -13.02
C HIS A 162 2.43 -5.53 -14.03
N ILE A 163 3.42 -4.64 -13.95
CA ILE A 163 4.54 -4.65 -14.89
C ILE A 163 5.36 -5.93 -14.71
N ARG A 164 5.57 -6.38 -13.47
CA ARG A 164 6.31 -7.63 -13.16
C ARG A 164 5.62 -8.88 -13.66
N TYR A 165 4.30 -8.86 -13.69
CA TYR A 165 3.51 -9.93 -14.28
C TYR A 165 3.56 -9.89 -15.80
N SER A 166 3.50 -8.68 -16.39
CA SER A 166 3.58 -8.49 -17.84
C SER A 166 4.94 -8.88 -18.42
N GLU A 167 6.04 -8.67 -17.67
CA GLU A 167 7.39 -9.14 -18.02
C GLU A 167 7.46 -10.66 -18.22
N ARG A 168 6.63 -11.39 -17.47
CA ARG A 168 6.51 -12.86 -17.54
C ARG A 168 5.49 -13.32 -18.59
N GLY A 169 4.93 -12.39 -19.37
CA GLY A 169 4.05 -12.67 -20.49
C GLY A 169 2.57 -12.79 -20.15
N PHE A 170 2.16 -12.49 -18.92
CA PHE A 170 0.75 -12.50 -18.51
C PHE A 170 0.04 -11.20 -18.92
N PHE A 171 -1.23 -11.31 -19.33
CA PHE A 171 -2.10 -10.13 -19.37
C PHE A 171 -2.40 -9.63 -17.94
N ALA A 172 -1.81 -8.50 -17.58
CA ALA A 172 -1.94 -7.92 -16.25
C ALA A 172 -2.19 -6.40 -16.31
N GLY A 173 -2.94 -5.90 -15.34
CA GLY A 173 -3.13 -4.47 -15.16
C GLY A 173 -3.37 -4.06 -13.70
N THR A 174 -3.00 -2.83 -13.37
CA THR A 174 -3.29 -2.19 -12.09
C THR A 174 -4.44 -1.21 -12.25
N LEU A 175 -5.48 -1.38 -11.44
CA LEU A 175 -6.54 -0.41 -11.29
C LEU A 175 -6.27 0.47 -10.08
N THR A 176 -6.33 1.77 -10.28
CA THR A 176 -6.06 2.76 -9.24
C THR A 176 -6.98 3.96 -9.37
N SER A 177 -7.32 4.59 -8.24
CA SER A 177 -7.96 5.91 -8.26
C SER A 177 -6.96 7.05 -8.07
N HIS A 178 -5.66 6.73 -8.00
CA HIS A 178 -4.63 7.75 -7.89
C HIS A 178 -4.44 8.45 -9.25
N LYS A 179 -4.36 9.78 -9.24
CA LYS A 179 -4.18 10.60 -10.46
C LYS A 179 -2.72 10.62 -10.95
N ALA A 180 -1.87 9.69 -10.52
CA ALA A 180 -0.44 9.74 -10.82
C ALA A 180 -0.16 9.28 -12.25
N GLU A 181 -0.33 10.21 -13.19
CA GLU A 181 0.13 10.04 -14.58
C GLU A 181 1.63 10.36 -14.73
N THR A 182 2.23 11.06 -13.74
CA THR A 182 3.63 11.54 -13.75
C THR A 182 4.38 11.28 -12.44
N PHE A 183 5.72 11.22 -12.51
CA PHE A 183 6.64 11.07 -11.36
C PHE A 183 6.42 12.13 -10.28
N GLU A 184 6.00 13.34 -10.64
CA GLU A 184 5.67 14.44 -9.70
C GLU A 184 4.53 14.09 -8.74
N ASN A 185 3.59 13.22 -9.14
CA ASN A 185 2.50 12.77 -8.28
C ASN A 185 2.90 11.55 -7.41
N THR A 186 4.14 11.07 -7.53
CA THR A 186 4.66 9.95 -6.71
C THR A 186 4.90 10.37 -5.26
N TYR A 187 5.13 11.68 -5.03
CA TYR A 187 5.24 12.23 -3.67
C TYR A 187 3.94 12.11 -2.88
N GLU A 188 2.79 12.16 -3.54
CA GLU A 188 1.48 11.95 -2.90
C GLU A 188 1.30 10.48 -2.52
N LYS A 189 1.64 9.55 -3.43
CA LYS A 189 1.50 8.11 -3.21
C LYS A 189 2.33 7.61 -2.03
N PHE A 190 3.55 8.12 -1.85
CA PHE A 190 4.47 7.70 -0.79
C PHE A 190 4.69 8.79 0.28
N SER A 191 3.61 9.51 0.57
CA SER A 191 3.63 10.61 1.53
C SER A 191 3.55 10.14 2.98
N VAL A 192 4.32 10.78 3.87
CA VAL A 192 4.15 10.66 5.33
C VAL A 192 2.77 11.17 5.78
N PHE A 193 2.17 12.05 4.97
CA PHE A 193 0.87 12.64 5.26
C PHE A 193 -0.31 11.76 4.86
N ASP A 194 -0.09 10.58 4.25
CA ASP A 194 -1.17 9.64 3.93
C ASP A 194 -1.77 9.06 5.22
N ASN A 195 -2.88 9.66 5.63
CA ASN A 195 -3.55 9.41 6.90
C ASN A 195 -5.03 9.05 6.68
N GLU A 196 -5.76 8.82 7.77
CA GLU A 196 -7.16 8.37 7.72
C GLU A 196 -8.10 9.39 7.04
N GLU A 197 -7.78 10.69 7.09
CA GLU A 197 -8.54 11.75 6.42
C GLU A 197 -8.42 11.69 4.89
N ASN A 198 -7.38 11.05 4.37
CA ASN A 198 -7.21 10.88 2.93
C ASN A 198 -7.99 9.69 2.37
N PHE A 199 -8.67 8.91 3.22
CA PHE A 199 -9.52 7.82 2.80
C PHE A 199 -10.94 8.33 2.56
N ASP A 200 -11.43 8.25 1.33
CA ASP A 200 -12.83 8.57 1.00
C ASP A 200 -13.67 7.28 0.99
N PRO A 201 -14.56 7.06 1.98
CA PRO A 201 -15.38 5.86 2.05
C PRO A 201 -16.38 5.73 0.89
N ALA A 202 -16.89 6.86 0.38
CA ALA A 202 -17.85 6.86 -0.72
C ALA A 202 -17.18 6.49 -2.04
N ALA A 203 -16.00 7.07 -2.31
CA ALA A 203 -15.18 6.68 -3.45
C ALA A 203 -14.77 5.21 -3.37
N TYR A 204 -14.37 4.73 -2.18
CA TYR A 204 -14.03 3.32 -1.98
C TYR A 204 -15.21 2.40 -2.31
N GLU A 205 -16.40 2.66 -1.76
CA GLU A 205 -17.58 1.81 -1.99
C GLU A 205 -17.96 1.80 -3.48
N LEU A 206 -17.98 2.96 -4.12
CA LEU A 206 -18.29 3.07 -5.55
C LEU A 206 -17.28 2.29 -6.41
N ASN A 207 -15.98 2.50 -6.17
CA ASN A 207 -14.92 1.83 -6.92
C ASN A 207 -14.95 0.32 -6.70
N LEU A 208 -15.20 -0.12 -5.46
CA LEU A 208 -15.36 -1.54 -5.15
C LEU A 208 -16.57 -2.14 -5.88
N LYS A 209 -17.71 -1.45 -5.95
CA LYS A 209 -18.89 -1.88 -6.72
C LYS A 209 -18.55 -2.06 -8.21
N ILE A 210 -17.87 -1.08 -8.80
CA ILE A 210 -17.42 -1.13 -10.20
C ILE A 210 -16.52 -2.35 -10.44
N VAL A 211 -15.52 -2.57 -9.58
CA VAL A 211 -14.59 -3.71 -9.71
C VAL A 211 -15.31 -5.04 -9.54
N THR A 212 -16.21 -5.12 -8.56
CA THR A 212 -17.00 -6.33 -8.29
C THR A 212 -17.90 -6.66 -9.47
N GLU A 213 -18.64 -5.68 -9.98
CA GLU A 213 -19.50 -5.82 -11.16
C GLU A 213 -18.69 -6.25 -12.40
N PHE A 214 -17.53 -5.64 -12.63
CA PHE A 214 -16.65 -5.98 -13.74
C PHE A 214 -16.17 -7.43 -13.68
N LEU A 215 -15.63 -7.85 -12.53
CA LEU A 215 -15.17 -9.22 -12.33
C LEU A 215 -16.33 -10.22 -12.39
N ALA A 216 -17.49 -9.86 -11.88
CA ALA A 216 -18.68 -10.69 -11.92
C ALA A 216 -19.17 -10.90 -13.37
N LYS A 217 -19.26 -9.84 -14.16
CA LYS A 217 -19.60 -9.92 -15.60
C LYS A 217 -18.56 -10.68 -16.42
N LEU A 218 -17.28 -10.57 -16.04
CA LEU A 218 -16.20 -11.30 -16.70
C LEU A 218 -16.28 -12.81 -16.43
N CYS A 219 -16.67 -13.21 -15.21
CA CYS A 219 -16.59 -14.61 -14.79
C CYS A 219 -17.90 -15.39 -14.91
N PHE A 220 -19.04 -14.70 -14.92
CA PHE A 220 -20.36 -15.32 -14.86
C PHE A 220 -21.21 -14.86 -16.06
N PRO A 221 -21.47 -15.76 -17.03
CA PRO A 221 -22.23 -15.43 -18.24
C PRO A 221 -23.65 -14.91 -17.98
N GLN A 222 -24.25 -15.34 -16.87
CA GLN A 222 -25.57 -14.89 -16.44
C GLN A 222 -25.59 -13.42 -16.01
N ILE A 223 -24.55 -12.96 -15.31
CA ILE A 223 -24.39 -11.56 -14.89
C ILE A 223 -24.03 -10.68 -16.10
N LYS A 224 -23.27 -11.22 -17.06
CA LYS A 224 -22.87 -10.50 -18.28
C LYS A 224 -24.05 -9.94 -19.07
N ARG A 225 -25.22 -10.59 -19.00
CA ARG A 225 -26.45 -10.18 -19.71
C ARG A 225 -27.22 -9.07 -18.99
N GLU A 226 -26.95 -8.88 -17.70
CA GLU A 226 -27.65 -7.90 -16.89
C GLU A 226 -27.07 -6.51 -17.14
N GLU A 227 -27.95 -5.50 -17.14
CA GLU A 227 -27.53 -4.12 -17.31
C GLU A 227 -26.64 -3.71 -16.14
N LYS A 228 -27.14 -3.90 -14.91
CA LYS A 228 -26.44 -3.65 -13.65
C LYS A 228 -26.91 -4.69 -12.61
N TYR A 229 -26.01 -5.59 -12.20
CA TYR A 229 -26.32 -6.65 -11.23
C TYR A 229 -26.27 -6.12 -9.80
N LEU A 230 -25.26 -5.31 -9.48
CA LEU A 230 -25.19 -4.60 -8.21
C LEU A 230 -26.01 -3.30 -8.27
N SER A 231 -27.21 -3.34 -7.69
CA SER A 231 -28.03 -2.14 -7.48
C SER A 231 -27.32 -1.12 -6.58
N ASP A 232 -27.69 0.16 -6.71
CA ASP A 232 -27.08 1.24 -5.92
C ASP A 232 -27.25 1.05 -4.40
N ASP A 233 -28.37 0.45 -4.00
CA ASP A 233 -28.72 0.18 -2.60
C ASP A 233 -27.93 -0.98 -1.95
N VAL A 234 -27.19 -1.78 -2.74
CA VAL A 234 -26.44 -2.92 -2.22
C VAL A 234 -25.11 -2.44 -1.64
N THR A 235 -24.98 -2.43 -0.32
CA THR A 235 -23.71 -2.13 0.34
C THR A 235 -22.82 -3.38 0.41
N LEU A 236 -21.70 -3.36 -0.31
CA LEU A 236 -20.69 -4.43 -0.25
C LEU A 236 -19.77 -4.32 0.98
N VAL A 237 -19.78 -3.14 1.59
CA VAL A 237 -18.81 -2.70 2.58
C VAL A 237 -19.39 -2.76 3.99
N ASN A 238 -18.63 -3.31 4.94
CA ASN A 238 -18.90 -3.10 6.34
C ASN A 238 -17.98 -2.00 6.89
N PHE A 239 -18.49 -0.77 6.95
CA PHE A 239 -17.73 0.41 7.37
C PHE A 239 -17.11 0.26 8.77
N ASN A 240 -17.77 -0.43 9.71
CA ASN A 240 -17.21 -0.64 11.05
C ASN A 240 -15.94 -1.49 11.00
N ASN A 241 -15.95 -2.56 10.20
CA ASN A 241 -14.78 -3.41 10.02
C ASN A 241 -13.65 -2.66 9.33
N GLN A 242 -13.99 -1.80 8.36
CA GLN A 242 -13.01 -1.00 7.64
C GLN A 242 -12.33 0.02 8.55
N THR A 243 -13.09 0.78 9.33
CA THR A 243 -12.52 1.75 10.27
C THR A 243 -11.63 1.08 11.29
N GLN A 244 -12.03 -0.09 11.82
CA GLN A 244 -11.19 -0.88 12.73
C GLN A 244 -9.89 -1.34 12.05
N PHE A 245 -9.97 -1.81 10.81
CA PHE A 245 -8.81 -2.26 10.07
C PHE A 245 -7.87 -1.11 9.71
N ILE A 246 -8.40 0.03 9.26
CA ILE A 246 -7.64 1.26 9.00
C ILE A 246 -6.94 1.72 10.29
N SER A 247 -7.67 1.78 11.41
CA SER A 247 -7.09 2.14 12.72
C SER A 247 -5.95 1.19 13.11
N TYR A 248 -6.10 -0.11 12.84
CA TYR A 248 -5.05 -1.09 13.08
C TYR A 248 -3.82 -0.82 12.20
N LEU A 249 -3.99 -0.57 10.90
CA LEU A 249 -2.88 -0.28 9.99
C LEU A 249 -2.19 1.06 10.31
N SER A 250 -2.94 2.06 10.75
CA SER A 250 -2.42 3.35 11.24
C SER A 250 -1.45 3.21 12.41
N GLN A 251 -1.63 2.18 13.24
CA GLN A 251 -0.83 1.93 14.45
C GLN A 251 0.33 0.96 14.21
N ASN A 252 0.32 0.23 13.10
CA ASN A 252 1.30 -0.82 12.80
C ASN A 252 1.95 -0.54 11.43
N PRO A 253 3.10 0.18 11.40
CA PRO A 253 3.82 0.47 10.16
C PRO A 253 4.20 -0.80 9.38
N ARG A 254 4.10 -0.74 8.05
CA ARG A 254 4.23 -1.88 7.13
C ARG A 254 5.49 -1.81 6.26
N ILE A 255 6.62 -1.54 6.91
CA ILE A 255 7.89 -1.34 6.22
C ILE A 255 8.40 -2.70 5.72
N PRO A 256 8.85 -2.84 4.46
CA PRO A 256 9.29 -4.11 3.88
C PRO A 256 10.25 -4.94 4.75
N THR A 257 11.20 -4.29 5.44
CA THR A 257 12.19 -4.94 6.31
C THR A 257 11.59 -5.59 7.55
N GLN A 258 10.45 -5.09 8.01
CA GLN A 258 9.76 -5.56 9.22
C GLN A 258 8.69 -6.61 8.91
N LEU A 259 8.39 -6.82 7.62
CA LEU A 259 7.42 -7.80 7.14
C LEU A 259 8.04 -9.20 7.08
N VAL A 260 8.37 -9.74 8.26
CA VAL A 260 8.71 -11.16 8.42
C VAL A 260 7.42 -11.99 8.39
N THR A 261 7.51 -13.25 7.96
CA THR A 261 6.36 -14.16 7.81
C THR A 261 5.48 -14.28 9.07
N ASP A 262 6.07 -14.15 10.25
CA ASP A 262 5.38 -14.29 11.54
C ASP A 262 5.14 -12.94 12.24
N SER A 263 5.29 -11.82 11.51
CA SER A 263 4.97 -10.49 12.02
C SER A 263 3.49 -10.37 12.38
N LYS A 264 3.16 -9.51 13.35
CA LYS A 264 1.78 -9.27 13.80
C LYS A 264 0.85 -8.90 12.63
N ILE A 265 1.35 -8.07 11.72
CA ILE A 265 0.62 -7.65 10.52
C ILE A 265 0.38 -8.83 9.58
N SER A 266 1.40 -9.65 9.31
CA SER A 266 1.22 -10.83 8.44
C SER A 266 0.19 -11.80 9.02
N GLN A 267 0.24 -12.04 10.33
CA GLN A 267 -0.76 -12.89 11.01
C GLN A 267 -2.17 -12.31 10.90
N GLU A 268 -2.33 -11.00 11.07
CA GLU A 268 -3.62 -10.32 10.93
C GLU A 268 -4.16 -10.39 9.49
N LEU A 269 -3.33 -10.13 8.48
CA LEU A 269 -3.71 -10.27 7.06
C LEU A 269 -4.15 -11.71 6.74
N VAL A 270 -3.41 -12.71 7.25
CA VAL A 270 -3.76 -14.12 7.09
C VAL A 270 -5.06 -14.45 7.81
N ARG A 271 -5.30 -13.88 9.00
CA ARG A 271 -6.54 -14.03 9.74
C ARG A 271 -7.72 -13.51 8.94
N GLN A 272 -7.63 -12.30 8.39
CA GLN A 272 -8.66 -11.71 7.54
C GLN A 272 -8.93 -12.54 6.28
N MET A 273 -7.88 -13.00 5.59
CA MET A 273 -8.02 -13.88 4.43
C MET A 273 -8.72 -15.21 4.78
N LYS A 274 -8.40 -15.81 5.94
CA LYS A 274 -9.03 -17.05 6.42
C LYS A 274 -10.51 -16.89 6.79
N LEU A 275 -10.96 -15.69 7.16
CA LEU A 275 -12.38 -15.44 7.41
C LEU A 275 -13.19 -15.50 6.12
N ASN A 276 -12.60 -15.06 5.01
CA ASN A 276 -13.29 -14.94 3.73
C ASN A 276 -13.05 -16.13 2.79
N LEU A 277 -11.94 -16.86 2.94
CA LEU A 277 -11.49 -17.89 2.00
C LEU A 277 -11.36 -19.26 2.67
N LYS A 278 -11.76 -20.31 1.95
CA LYS A 278 -11.65 -21.70 2.42
C LYS A 278 -10.20 -22.19 2.54
N ASN A 279 -9.32 -21.71 1.66
CA ASN A 279 -7.92 -22.12 1.65
C ASN A 279 -7.00 -20.91 1.56
N THR A 280 -6.15 -20.74 2.57
CA THR A 280 -5.21 -19.63 2.69
C THR A 280 -3.83 -20.19 3.00
N LYS A 281 -2.84 -19.78 2.20
CA LYS A 281 -1.45 -20.21 2.33
C LYS A 281 -0.52 -19.02 2.41
N VAL A 282 0.45 -19.14 3.30
CA VAL A 282 1.57 -18.20 3.39
C VAL A 282 2.76 -18.83 2.69
N ARG A 283 3.36 -18.09 1.77
CA ARG A 283 4.56 -18.52 1.05
C ARG A 283 5.75 -17.69 1.51
N LYS A 284 6.84 -18.37 1.84
CA LYS A 284 8.14 -17.74 2.13
C LYS A 284 8.91 -17.63 0.82
N ILE A 285 9.24 -16.40 0.44
CA ILE A 285 10.06 -16.11 -0.73
C ILE A 285 11.39 -15.57 -0.23
N LYS A 286 12.50 -16.19 -0.67
CA LYS A 286 13.83 -15.71 -0.33
C LYS A 286 14.19 -14.55 -1.25
N VAL A 287 14.43 -13.38 -0.67
CA VAL A 287 15.02 -12.25 -1.38
C VAL A 287 16.53 -12.38 -1.31
N ASN A 288 17.20 -12.38 -2.46
CA ASN A 288 18.65 -12.32 -2.51
C ASN A 288 19.09 -10.85 -2.39
N ASN A 289 19.96 -10.56 -1.41
CA ASN A 289 20.49 -9.23 -1.10
C ASN A 289 19.42 -8.15 -0.87
N PRO A 290 18.64 -8.21 0.23
CA PRO A 290 17.85 -7.07 0.68
C PRO A 290 18.81 -6.00 1.24
N LYS A 291 19.62 -5.34 0.39
CA LYS A 291 20.37 -4.14 0.79
C LYS A 291 19.39 -2.98 0.86
N PHE A 292 18.53 -3.00 1.87
CA PHE A 292 17.47 -2.04 2.04
C PHE A 292 17.56 -1.51 3.45
N TYR A 293 18.40 -0.50 3.65
CA TYR A 293 18.71 0.21 4.90
C TYR A 293 18.96 -0.66 6.14
N GLU A 294 20.07 -0.44 6.85
CA GLU A 294 20.22 -1.00 8.20
C GLU A 294 19.13 -0.39 9.11
N ASP A 295 18.09 -1.18 9.36
CA ASP A 295 16.99 -0.91 10.30
C ASP A 295 17.48 -1.03 11.75
N THR A 296 18.70 -0.57 12.03
CA THR A 296 19.09 -0.25 13.40
C THR A 296 18.25 0.95 13.80
N PRO A 297 17.35 0.84 14.79
CA PRO A 297 16.69 2.01 15.34
C PRO A 297 17.79 2.88 15.93
N VAL A 298 18.25 3.85 15.16
CA VAL A 298 19.13 4.88 15.68
C VAL A 298 18.23 5.64 16.64
N VAL A 299 18.33 5.31 17.93
CA VAL A 299 17.75 6.11 18.99
C VAL A 299 18.48 7.45 18.93
N GLN A 300 18.04 8.31 18.01
CA GLN A 300 18.55 9.65 17.83
C GLN A 300 18.05 10.44 19.03
N LYS A 301 18.85 10.46 20.09
CA LYS A 301 18.61 11.33 21.23
C LYS A 301 18.87 12.75 20.75
N MET A 302 17.80 13.49 20.44
CA MET A 302 17.90 14.90 20.12
C MET A 302 18.29 15.64 21.40
N LYS A 303 19.56 16.05 21.50
CA LYS A 303 20.07 16.86 22.61
C LYS A 303 19.99 18.32 22.21
N TYR A 304 19.11 19.06 22.86
CA TYR A 304 19.07 20.51 22.74
C TYR A 304 20.05 21.09 23.76
N SER A 305 21.25 21.46 23.32
CA SER A 305 22.11 22.37 24.09
C SER A 305 21.79 23.79 23.66
N ARG A 306 21.49 24.67 24.63
CA ARG A 306 21.47 26.11 24.38
C ARG A 306 22.86 26.48 23.86
N ALA A 307 22.94 27.05 22.65
CA ALA A 307 24.19 27.51 22.09
C ALA A 307 24.92 28.36 23.15
N GLU A 308 26.22 28.12 23.33
CA GLU A 308 27.01 28.82 24.34
C GLU A 308 26.74 30.32 24.23
N SER A 309 26.31 30.90 25.34
CA SER A 309 25.96 32.31 25.38
C SER A 309 27.24 33.10 25.11
N GLN A 310 27.30 33.82 23.99
CA GLN A 310 28.37 34.79 23.70
C GLN A 310 28.51 35.86 24.79
N MET A 311 27.51 35.96 25.69
CA MET A 311 27.53 36.84 26.86
C MET A 311 28.32 36.26 28.04
N ILE A 312 28.82 35.02 27.99
CA ILE A 312 29.59 34.46 29.11
C ILE A 312 30.88 35.25 29.34
N ASP A 313 31.53 35.70 28.27
CA ASP A 313 32.70 36.57 28.35
C ASP A 313 32.36 37.94 28.94
N LEU A 314 31.15 38.46 28.65
CA LEU A 314 30.66 39.72 29.20
C LEU A 314 30.32 39.62 30.70
N VAL A 315 29.73 38.49 31.11
CA VAL A 315 29.47 38.16 32.52
C VAL A 315 30.77 37.95 33.28
N LEU A 316 31.75 37.27 32.68
CA LEU A 316 33.08 37.11 33.24
C LEU A 316 33.80 38.47 33.39
N LEU A 317 33.76 39.32 32.36
CA LEU A 317 34.32 40.67 32.41
C LEU A 317 33.66 41.53 33.50
N ALA A 318 32.33 41.51 33.57
CA ALA A 318 31.58 42.22 34.61
C ALA A 318 31.94 41.72 36.02
N GLY A 319 32.09 40.39 36.18
CA GLY A 319 32.54 39.78 37.43
C GLY A 319 33.96 40.21 37.83
N ILE A 320 34.89 40.25 36.87
CA ILE A 320 36.27 40.71 37.11
C ILE A 320 36.28 42.19 37.53
N LEU A 321 35.54 43.05 36.84
CA LEU A 321 35.44 44.48 37.16
C LEU A 321 34.84 44.71 38.55
N ALA A 322 33.77 44.00 38.89
CA ALA A 322 33.15 44.06 40.21
C ALA A 322 34.13 43.61 41.31
N TYR A 323 34.85 42.51 41.08
CA TYR A 323 35.87 42.00 42.00
C TYR A 323 37.00 43.03 42.24
N LEU A 324 37.58 43.57 41.17
CA LEU A 324 38.66 44.56 41.28
C LEU A 324 38.19 45.84 41.98
N THR A 325 36.96 46.27 41.73
CA THR A 325 36.36 47.43 42.42
C THR A 325 36.20 47.16 43.91
N ALA A 326 35.69 45.99 44.30
CA ALA A 326 35.56 45.61 45.70
C ALA A 326 36.93 45.53 46.41
N VAL A 327 37.95 44.97 45.75
CA VAL A 327 39.32 44.91 46.28
C VAL A 327 39.90 46.32 46.45
N TYR A 328 39.73 47.21 45.46
CA TYR A 328 40.16 48.60 45.56
C TYR A 328 39.50 49.32 46.73
N TYR A 329 38.19 49.16 46.92
CA TYR A 329 37.50 49.78 48.05
C TYR A 329 37.88 49.17 49.40
N LEU A 330 38.13 47.87 49.48
CA LEU A 330 38.49 47.20 50.75
C LEU A 330 39.95 47.44 51.19
N PHE A 331 40.88 47.57 50.23
CA PHE A 331 42.31 47.69 50.51
C PHE A 331 42.91 49.04 50.15
N GLY A 332 42.38 49.73 49.14
CA GLY A 332 42.84 51.06 48.69
C GLY A 332 42.42 52.18 49.64
N THR A 333 41.20 52.15 50.16
CA THR A 333 40.75 53.15 51.17
C THR A 333 41.50 53.03 52.50
N ARG A 334 41.94 51.80 52.85
CA ARG A 334 42.84 51.56 54.01
C ARG A 334 44.24 52.15 53.83
N ALA A 335 44.71 52.32 52.59
CA ALA A 335 46.00 52.94 52.32
C ALA A 335 45.94 54.47 52.46
N GLU A 336 44.82 55.11 52.11
CA GLU A 336 44.63 56.56 52.32
C GLU A 336 44.43 56.93 53.80
N ASP A 337 43.68 56.13 54.57
CA ASP A 337 43.52 56.35 56.02
C ASP A 337 44.82 56.19 56.81
N SER A 338 45.82 55.50 56.25
CA SER A 338 47.15 55.37 56.87
C SER A 338 48.07 56.58 56.64
N LYS A 339 47.76 57.46 55.66
CA LYS A 339 48.55 58.68 55.40
C LYS A 339 48.03 59.90 56.17
N VAL A 340 46.73 59.99 56.44
CA VAL A 340 46.13 61.15 57.14
C VAL A 340 46.41 61.17 58.65
N LYS A 341 46.92 60.08 59.23
CA LYS A 341 47.34 60.02 60.65
C LYS A 341 48.80 60.44 60.92
N THR A 342 49.52 60.97 59.92
CA THR A 342 50.95 61.33 60.00
C THR A 342 51.28 62.72 59.45
N GLU A 343 50.35 63.67 59.51
CA GLU A 343 50.69 65.11 59.44
C GLU A 343 50.42 65.81 60.77
#